data_AF-A0A0L7QT03-F1
#
_entry.id   AF-A0A0L7QT03-F1
#
_cell.length_a   1.000
_cell.length_b   1.000
_cell.length_c   1.000
_cell.angle_alpha   90.00
_cell.angle_beta   90.00
_cell.angle_gamma   90.00
#
_symmetry.space_group_name_H-M   'P 1'
#
loop_
_entity.id
_entity.type
_entity.pdbx_description
1 polymer ?
#
loop_
_entity_poly.entity_id
_entity_poly.type
_entity_poly.pdbx_seq_one_letter_code
_entity_poly.pdbx_strand_id
1 'polypeptide(L)'
;NDYVNTYKCPPPSTDVGQVRYLQWIGFFTRKHITHLYNVVKEYISKENSLPWGALHVQGFLDSPVSWDLREHTFYTDGDNSYTIVFRPAAPSIIRKSLSSNNKPRILQ
;
A
#
# COMPACT_ATOMS: atom_id res chain seq x y z
N ASN A 1 29.08 -4.85 1.17
CA ASN A 1 28.13 -5.71 0.43
C ASN A 1 26.67 -5.45 0.83
N ASP A 2 26.41 -4.46 1.68
CA ASP A 2 25.11 -4.29 2.35
C ASP A 2 24.03 -3.59 1.50
N TYR A 3 24.38 -3.18 0.29
CA TYR A 3 23.49 -2.51 -0.67
C TYR A 3 23.09 -3.39 -1.86
N VAL A 4 23.60 -4.63 -1.93
CA VAL A 4 23.27 -5.54 -3.03
C VAL A 4 21.88 -6.13 -2.78
N ASN A 5 20.97 -5.87 -3.71
CA ASN A 5 19.62 -6.42 -3.67
C ASN A 5 19.64 -7.91 -4.07
N THR A 6 19.17 -8.79 -3.18
CA THR A 6 19.01 -10.24 -3.45
C THR A 6 17.61 -10.65 -3.90
N TYR A 7 16.64 -9.73 -3.91
CA TYR A 7 15.28 -9.98 -4.37
C TYR A 7 15.27 -10.27 -5.88
N LYS A 8 14.53 -11.32 -6.27
CA LYS A 8 14.34 -11.73 -7.65
C LYS A 8 12.91 -11.41 -8.11
N CYS A 9 12.79 -10.87 -9.32
CA CYS A 9 11.48 -10.65 -9.94
C CYS A 9 10.86 -12.01 -10.35
N PRO A 10 9.61 -12.32 -9.97
CA PRO A 10 8.96 -13.54 -10.40
C PRO A 10 8.62 -13.50 -11.91
N PRO A 11 8.85 -14.57 -12.68
CA PRO A 11 8.42 -14.66 -14.07
C PRO A 11 6.89 -14.91 -14.18
N PRO A 12 6.20 -14.38 -15.21
CA PRO A 12 6.73 -13.53 -16.28
C PRO A 12 6.99 -12.08 -15.81
N SER A 13 8.09 -11.49 -16.28
CA SER A 13 8.51 -10.11 -15.97
C SER A 13 8.87 -9.35 -17.23
N THR A 14 8.66 -8.03 -17.22
CA THR A 14 8.97 -7.14 -18.35
C THR A 14 9.90 -6.02 -17.89
N ASP A 15 10.90 -5.70 -18.71
CA ASP A 15 11.73 -4.51 -18.48
C ASP A 15 10.95 -3.25 -18.89
N VAL A 16 10.82 -2.31 -17.95
CA VAL A 16 10.05 -1.07 -18.10
C VAL A 16 10.94 0.17 -18.19
N GLY A 17 12.27 0.00 -18.15
CA GLY A 17 13.23 1.10 -18.17
C GLY A 17 13.14 1.99 -16.92
N GLN A 18 12.78 3.25 -17.11
CA GLN A 18 12.80 4.24 -16.03
C GLN A 18 11.59 4.10 -15.10
N VAL A 19 11.87 3.90 -13.81
CA VAL A 19 10.85 3.87 -12.74
C VAL A 19 10.97 5.11 -11.88
N ARG A 20 9.82 5.70 -11.51
CA ARG A 20 9.74 6.79 -10.54
C ARG A 20 9.27 6.26 -9.20
N TYR A 21 10.07 6.47 -8.15
CA TYR A 21 9.74 6.12 -6.78
C TYR A 21 9.69 7.39 -5.94
N LEU A 22 8.56 7.59 -5.24
CA LEU A 22 8.35 8.72 -4.36
C LEU A 22 7.93 8.19 -2.99
N GLN A 23 8.56 8.70 -1.95
CA GLN A 23 8.29 8.33 -0.57
C GLN A 23 8.07 9.59 0.26
N TRP A 24 6.99 9.60 1.02
CA TRP A 24 6.69 10.64 2.00
C TRP A 24 6.48 10.00 3.36
N ILE A 25 6.98 10.66 4.38
CA ILE A 25 6.89 10.22 5.77
C ILE A 25 6.31 11.37 6.57
N GLY A 26 5.32 11.08 7.40
CA GLY A 26 4.68 12.08 8.23
C GLY A 26 3.26 11.71 8.62
N PHE A 27 2.54 12.68 9.18
CA PHE A 27 1.17 12.49 9.62
C PHE A 27 0.18 12.87 8.52
N PHE A 28 -0.33 11.85 7.82
CA PHE A 28 -1.32 12.03 6.76
C PHE A 28 -2.73 11.74 7.28
N THR A 29 -3.62 12.71 7.11
CA THR A 29 -5.04 12.48 7.36
C THR A 29 -5.64 11.63 6.24
N ARG A 30 -6.78 10.99 6.52
CA ARG A 30 -7.56 10.30 5.47
C ARG A 30 -7.84 11.20 4.26
N LYS A 31 -8.12 12.49 4.48
CA LYS A 31 -8.38 13.46 3.40
C LYS A 31 -7.17 13.62 2.49
N HIS A 32 -5.96 13.71 3.06
CA HIS A 32 -4.72 13.78 2.28
C HIS A 32 -4.54 12.53 1.43
N ILE A 33 -4.76 11.35 2.00
CA ILE A 33 -4.61 10.08 1.27
C ILE A 33 -5.66 9.92 0.18
N THR A 34 -6.92 10.30 0.42
CA THR A 34 -7.97 10.31 -0.61
C THR A 34 -7.61 11.26 -1.76
N HIS A 35 -7.06 12.44 -1.45
CA HIS A 35 -6.61 13.38 -2.47
C HIS A 35 -5.47 12.78 -3.29
N LEU A 36 -4.44 12.22 -2.64
CA LEU A 36 -3.33 11.55 -3.32
C LEU A 36 -3.80 10.40 -4.21
N TYR A 37 -4.74 9.58 -3.73
CA TYR A 37 -5.36 8.52 -4.52
C TYR A 37 -5.99 9.06 -5.81
N ASN A 38 -6.76 10.15 -5.73
CA ASN A 38 -7.41 10.72 -6.90
C ASN A 38 -6.39 11.26 -7.92
N VAL A 39 -5.36 11.96 -7.44
CA VAL A 39 -4.29 12.50 -8.30
C VAL A 39 -3.53 11.38 -9.00
N VAL A 40 -3.14 10.33 -8.29
CA VAL A 40 -2.42 9.18 -8.87
C VAL A 40 -3.31 8.44 -9.87
N LYS A 41 -4.59 8.23 -9.53
CA LYS A 41 -5.56 7.59 -10.43
C LYS A 41 -5.70 8.38 -11.74
N GLU A 42 -5.90 9.69 -11.64
CA GLU A 42 -6.06 10.56 -12.81
C GLU A 42 -4.80 10.57 -13.68
N TYR A 43 -3.62 10.68 -13.07
CA TYR A 43 -2.34 10.64 -13.77
C TYR A 43 -2.18 9.35 -14.58
N ILE A 44 -2.43 8.19 -13.95
CA ILE A 44 -2.27 6.89 -14.61
C ILE A 44 -3.35 6.65 -15.68
N SER A 45 -4.56 7.20 -15.49
CA SER A 45 -5.60 7.16 -16.52
C SER A 45 -5.29 8.00 -17.75
N LYS A 46 -4.46 9.05 -17.63
CA LYS A 46 -4.06 9.92 -18.74
C LYS A 46 -2.78 9.45 -19.44
N GLU A 47 -1.91 8.77 -18.71
CA GLU A 47 -0.62 8.31 -19.23
C GLU A 47 -0.73 6.94 -19.90
N ASN A 48 -0.91 6.94 -21.22
CA ASN A 48 -1.07 5.71 -22.01
C ASN A 48 0.19 4.85 -22.09
N SER A 49 1.36 5.39 -21.73
CA SER A 49 2.64 4.67 -21.80
C SER A 49 2.91 3.77 -20.57
N LEU A 50 2.24 4.02 -19.44
CA LEU A 50 2.50 3.30 -18.20
C LEU A 50 1.69 2.00 -18.14
N PRO A 51 2.31 0.83 -17.91
CA PRO A 51 1.55 -0.41 -17.78
C PRO A 51 0.70 -0.44 -16.50
N TRP A 52 1.21 0.15 -15.41
CA TRP A 52 0.53 0.31 -14.13
C TRP A 52 1.31 1.31 -13.25
N GLY A 53 0.69 1.73 -12.15
CA GLY A 53 1.37 2.41 -11.05
C GLY A 53 0.77 1.99 -9.72
N ALA A 54 1.45 2.31 -8.61
CA ALA A 54 1.02 1.86 -7.29
C ALA A 54 1.07 2.98 -6.25
N LEU A 55 0.12 2.95 -5.33
CA LEU A 55 0.11 3.74 -4.10
C LEU A 55 0.14 2.77 -2.92
N HIS A 56 1.22 2.83 -2.14
CA HIS A 56 1.33 2.09 -0.89
C HIS A 56 1.17 3.05 0.28
N VAL A 57 0.33 2.68 1.25
CA VAL A 57 0.12 3.44 2.47
C VAL A 57 0.36 2.52 3.65
N GLN A 58 1.35 2.88 4.45
CA GLN A 58 1.70 2.21 5.69
C GLN A 58 1.15 3.02 6.86
N GLY A 59 0.44 2.34 7.77
CA GLY A 59 -0.04 2.91 9.01
C GLY A 59 1.06 2.99 10.07
N PHE A 60 0.73 3.60 11.20
CA PHE A 60 1.61 3.61 12.37
C PHE A 60 1.53 2.28 13.11
N LEU A 61 2.67 1.79 13.60
CA LEU A 61 2.75 0.58 14.43
C LEU A 61 1.90 0.72 15.71
N ASP A 62 1.89 1.93 16.30
CA ASP A 62 1.25 2.24 17.58
C ASP A 62 -0.18 2.76 17.44
N SER A 63 -0.89 2.49 16.33
CA SER A 63 -2.28 2.96 16.17
C SER A 63 -3.22 2.16 17.09
N PRO A 64 -3.89 2.74 18.11
CA PRO A 64 -4.72 1.98 19.06
C PRO A 64 -6.05 1.48 18.45
N VAL A 65 -6.52 2.14 17.38
CA VAL A 65 -7.70 1.76 16.61
C VAL A 65 -7.36 1.94 15.14
N SER A 66 -7.65 0.96 14.31
CA SER A 66 -7.59 1.10 12.85
C SER A 66 -8.75 0.35 12.20
N TRP A 67 -8.98 0.63 10.91
CA TRP A 67 -9.96 -0.03 10.03
C TRP A 67 -11.29 -0.44 10.69
N ASP A 68 -12.37 0.31 10.40
CA ASP A 68 -13.73 -0.03 10.84
C ASP A 68 -13.90 -0.06 12.37
N LEU A 69 -13.19 0.84 13.06
CA LEU A 69 -13.24 1.01 14.52
C LEU A 69 -12.84 -0.24 15.31
N ARG A 70 -12.02 -1.12 14.73
CA ARG A 70 -11.53 -2.30 15.43
C ARG A 70 -10.29 -1.97 16.25
N GLU A 71 -10.32 -2.37 17.52
CA GLU A 71 -9.17 -2.24 18.43
C GLU A 71 -7.96 -2.97 17.86
N HIS A 72 -6.84 -2.26 17.80
CA HIS A 72 -5.55 -2.89 17.60
C HIS A 72 -5.20 -3.70 18.84
N THR A 73 -4.95 -4.99 18.66
CA THR A 73 -4.25 -5.77 19.69
C THR A 73 -2.77 -5.41 19.64
N PHE A 74 -2.36 -4.50 20.54
CA PHE A 74 -0.98 -4.02 20.76
C PHE A 74 0.06 -5.14 20.93
N TYR A 75 -0.37 -6.36 21.27
CA TYR A 75 0.52 -7.47 21.63
C TYR A 75 1.15 -8.24 20.48
N THR A 76 0.74 -8.03 19.22
CA THR A 76 1.43 -8.62 18.05
C THR A 76 1.39 -7.68 16.86
N ASP A 77 2.56 -7.20 16.43
CA ASP A 77 2.85 -6.40 15.23
C ASP A 77 1.63 -5.73 14.59
N GLY A 78 1.40 -4.45 14.89
CA GLY A 78 0.26 -3.67 14.41
C GLY A 78 0.37 -3.16 12.96
N ASP A 79 1.21 -3.76 12.12
CA ASP A 79 1.43 -3.29 10.75
C ASP A 79 0.16 -3.40 9.88
N ASN A 80 -0.51 -2.27 9.73
CA ASN A 80 -1.63 -2.11 8.83
C ASN A 80 -1.19 -1.32 7.62
N SER A 81 -1.08 -2.00 6.49
CA SER A 81 -0.74 -1.37 5.23
C SER A 81 -1.69 -1.80 4.12
N TYR A 82 -1.81 -0.96 3.11
CA TYR A 82 -2.54 -1.30 1.90
C TYR A 82 -1.82 -0.78 0.68
N THR A 83 -1.89 -1.56 -0.39
CA THR A 83 -1.34 -1.22 -1.68
C THR A 83 -2.48 -1.20 -2.69
N ILE A 84 -2.58 -0.10 -3.42
CA ILE A 84 -3.50 0.08 -4.53
C ILE A 84 -2.68 0.06 -5.81
N VAL A 85 -3.00 -0.85 -6.71
CA VAL A 85 -2.40 -0.92 -8.05
C VAL A 85 -3.41 -0.38 -9.06
N PHE A 86 -3.01 0.64 -9.80
CA PHE A 86 -3.80 1.30 -10.84
C PHE A 86 -3.38 0.79 -12.22
N ARG A 87 -4.36 0.66 -13.12
CA ARG A 87 -4.16 0.23 -14.51
C ARG A 87 -4.90 1.20 -15.43
N PRO A 88 -4.29 1.71 -16.53
CA PRO A 88 -4.86 2.79 -17.34
C PRO A 88 -6.25 2.55 -17.94
N ALA A 89 -6.69 1.29 -18.07
CA ALA A 89 -8.00 0.95 -18.64
C ALA A 89 -8.68 -0.23 -17.91
N ALA A 90 -8.29 -0.51 -16.66
CA ALA A 90 -8.82 -1.62 -15.90
C ALA A 90 -9.07 -1.24 -14.43
N PRO A 91 -9.95 -1.97 -13.72
CA PRO A 91 -10.18 -1.72 -12.30
C PRO A 91 -8.89 -1.78 -11.49
N SER A 92 -8.79 -0.94 -10.46
CA SER A 92 -7.67 -1.00 -9.53
C SER A 92 -7.73 -2.28 -8.70
N ILE A 93 -6.56 -2.76 -8.29
CA ILE A 93 -6.42 -3.91 -7.39
C ILE A 93 -6.02 -3.37 -6.02
N ILE A 94 -6.72 -3.79 -4.97
CA ILE A 94 -6.44 -3.37 -3.60
C ILE A 94 -5.96 -4.59 -2.81
N ARG A 95 -4.73 -4.56 -2.34
CA ARG A 95 -4.18 -5.53 -1.39
C ARG A 95 -4.13 -4.87 -0.01
N LYS A 96 -4.64 -5.57 1.00
CA LYS A 96 -4.51 -5.17 2.40
C LYS A 96 -3.57 -6.15 3.10
N SER A 97 -2.67 -5.62 3.93
CA SER A 97 -1.88 -6.37 4.89
C SER A 97 -2.43 -6.04 6.27
N LEU A 98 -3.00 -7.02 6.94
CA LEU A 98 -3.58 -6.88 8.27
C LEU A 98 -2.93 -7.93 9.18
N SER A 99 -1.99 -7.51 10.01
CA SER A 99 -1.26 -8.39 10.93
C SER A 99 -2.01 -8.61 12.25
N SER A 100 -2.75 -7.60 12.75
CA SER A 100 -3.45 -7.67 14.05
C SER A 100 -4.90 -8.16 14.00
N ASN A 101 -5.56 -8.11 12.83
CA ASN A 101 -7.02 -8.30 12.74
C ASN A 101 -7.50 -9.74 12.46
N ASN A 102 -6.59 -10.73 12.47
CA ASN A 102 -6.89 -12.11 12.05
C ASN A 102 -6.95 -13.16 13.18
N LYS A 103 -6.89 -12.77 14.47
CA LYS A 103 -7.00 -13.75 15.56
C LYS A 103 -8.46 -13.94 16.00
N PRO A 104 -8.95 -15.19 16.15
CA PRO A 104 -10.25 -15.44 16.73
C PRO A 104 -10.28 -14.88 18.15
N ARG A 105 -11.33 -14.12 18.49
CA ARG A 105 -11.56 -13.66 19.85
C ARG A 105 -11.83 -14.88 20.72
N ILE A 106 -10.90 -15.20 21.63
CA ILE A 106 -11.19 -16.11 22.73
C ILE A 106 -12.16 -15.34 23.64
N LEU A 107 -13.43 -15.74 23.62
CA LEU A 107 -14.41 -15.28 24.60
C LEU A 107 -13.96 -15.82 25.97
N GLN A 108 -13.61 -14.90 26.89
CA GLN A 108 -13.46 -15.21 28.32
C GLN A 108 -14.82 -15.11 29.00
#